data_AF-A0A1E4B6G6-F1
#
_entry.id   AF-A0A1E4B6G6-F1
#
_cell.length_a   1.000
_cell.length_b   1.000
_cell.length_c   1.000
_cell.angle_alpha   90.00
_cell.angle_beta   90.00
_cell.angle_gamma   90.00
#
_symmetry.space_group_name_H-M   'P 1'
#
loop_
_entity.id
_entity.type
_entity.pdbx_description
1 polymer ?
#
loop_
_entity_poly.entity_id
_entity_poly.type
_entity_poly.pdbx_seq_one_letter_code
_entity_poly.pdbx_strand_id
1 'polypeptide(L)'
;MERNALTKAMGMGTVLQGLMVIIGHFVPSLQQAGLFPIGGTILGLVTGWLAGKEMPGAAMGKLATNGGIAGAGAGILGSLISTALGDVPVGNLGIAGGSTLVAGAIGALLTQVMGKKSA
;
A
#
# COMPACT_ATOMS: atom_id res chain seq x y z
N MET A 1 7.43 -20.19 -2.81
CA MET A 1 7.18 -19.11 -3.79
C MET A 1 6.39 -17.95 -3.17
N GLU A 2 5.31 -18.20 -2.40
CA GLU A 2 4.50 -17.15 -1.72
C GLU A 2 5.30 -16.14 -0.86
N ARG A 3 6.35 -16.57 -0.15
CA ARG A 3 7.18 -15.66 0.69
C ARG A 3 7.94 -14.60 -0.12
N ASN A 4 8.48 -14.96 -1.28
CA ASN A 4 9.24 -14.02 -2.12
C ASN A 4 8.32 -12.98 -2.78
N ALA A 5 7.09 -13.37 -3.09
CA ALA A 5 6.06 -12.50 -3.65
C ALA A 5 5.64 -11.39 -2.68
N LEU A 6 5.33 -11.76 -1.43
CA LEU A 6 4.99 -10.82 -0.37
C LEU A 6 6.16 -9.86 -0.09
N THR A 7 7.39 -10.37 0.00
CA THR A 7 8.58 -9.53 0.21
C THR A 7 8.82 -8.57 -0.95
N LYS A 8 8.60 -8.98 -2.21
CA LYS A 8 8.71 -8.08 -3.38
C LYS A 8 7.61 -7.03 -3.41
N ALA A 9 6.37 -7.41 -3.13
CA ALA A 9 5.24 -6.47 -3.10
C ALA A 9 5.38 -5.44 -1.97
N MET A 10 5.79 -5.89 -0.78
CA MET A 10 6.14 -5.01 0.34
C MET A 10 7.33 -4.12 -0.02
N GLY A 11 8.40 -4.68 -0.59
CA GLY A 11 9.58 -3.91 -1.00
C GLY A 11 9.26 -2.81 -2.01
N MET A 12 8.53 -3.14 -3.09
CA MET A 12 8.06 -2.13 -4.06
C MET A 12 7.14 -1.11 -3.40
N GLY A 13 6.25 -1.55 -2.50
CA GLY A 13 5.38 -0.67 -1.74
C GLY A 13 6.10 0.33 -0.88
N THR A 14 7.11 -0.14 -0.14
CA THR A 14 7.95 0.71 0.69
C THR A 14 8.77 1.68 -0.14
N VAL A 15 9.34 1.24 -1.27
CA VAL A 15 10.08 2.12 -2.19
C VAL A 15 9.18 3.20 -2.77
N LEU A 16 8.01 2.84 -3.28
CA LEU A 16 7.04 3.78 -3.82
C LEU A 16 6.55 4.77 -2.77
N GLN A 17 6.31 4.31 -1.53
CA GLN A 17 5.94 5.21 -0.45
C GLN A 17 7.09 6.12 -0.04
N GLY A 18 8.32 5.62 0.07
CA GLY A 18 9.49 6.46 0.34
C GLY A 18 9.66 7.55 -0.71
N LEU A 19 9.52 7.23 -2.00
CA LEU A 19 9.57 8.22 -3.08
C LEU A 19 8.47 9.27 -2.96
N MET A 20 7.24 8.85 -2.64
CA MET A 20 6.11 9.76 -2.46
C MET A 20 6.29 10.69 -1.25
N VAL A 21 6.84 10.18 -0.15
CA VAL A 21 7.20 10.98 1.03
C VAL A 21 8.26 12.02 0.68
N ILE A 22 9.33 11.61 -0.01
CA ILE A 22 10.40 12.53 -0.43
C ILE A 22 9.85 13.62 -1.36
N ILE A 23 9.05 13.25 -2.37
CA ILE A 23 8.42 14.22 -3.29
C ILE A 23 7.52 15.18 -2.52
N GLY A 24 6.76 14.66 -1.55
CA GLY A 24 5.88 15.45 -0.71
C GLY A 24 6.61 16.44 0.21
N HIS A 25 7.80 16.07 0.70
CA HIS A 25 8.67 16.94 1.49
C HIS A 25 9.16 18.15 0.66
N PHE A 26 9.59 17.91 -0.58
CA PHE A 26 10.06 18.99 -1.47
C PHE A 26 8.92 19.82 -2.09
N VAL A 27 7.67 19.32 -2.05
CA VAL A 27 6.50 20.00 -2.61
C VAL A 27 5.40 20.10 -1.55
N PRO A 28 5.52 21.03 -0.58
CA PRO A 28 4.54 21.20 0.51
C PRO A 28 3.11 21.51 0.01
N SER A 29 2.96 21.97 -1.23
CA SER A 29 1.68 22.13 -1.91
C SER A 29 0.88 20.82 -2.04
N LEU A 30 1.56 19.68 -2.19
CA LEU A 30 0.92 18.36 -2.26
C LEU A 30 0.34 17.93 -0.91
N GLN A 31 1.03 18.29 0.16
CA GLN A 31 0.59 18.01 1.52
C GLN A 31 -0.64 18.85 1.89
N GLN A 32 -0.62 20.14 1.54
CA GLN A 32 -1.73 21.08 1.76
C GLN A 32 -2.97 20.75 0.92
N ALA A 33 -2.79 20.14 -0.25
CA ALA A 33 -3.88 19.70 -1.12
C ALA A 33 -4.54 18.38 -0.66
N GLY A 34 -4.10 17.78 0.45
CA GLY A 34 -4.64 16.49 0.92
C GLY A 34 -4.30 15.32 0.00
N LEU A 35 -3.28 15.46 -0.86
CA LEU A 35 -2.87 14.42 -1.80
C LEU A 35 -2.04 13.31 -1.11
N PHE A 36 -1.56 13.55 0.11
CA PHE A 36 -0.80 12.57 0.87
C PHE A 36 -1.60 11.30 1.21
N PRO A 37 -2.78 11.43 1.87
CA PRO A 37 -3.66 10.30 2.12
C PRO A 37 -4.11 9.59 0.85
N ILE A 38 -4.39 10.35 -0.23
CA ILE A 38 -4.82 9.81 -1.52
C ILE A 38 -3.69 8.99 -2.14
N GLY A 39 -2.48 9.53 -2.19
CA GLY A 39 -1.29 8.84 -2.70
C GLY A 39 -0.97 7.58 -1.91
N GLY A 40 -0.98 7.67 -0.57
CA GLY A 40 -0.79 6.51 0.31
C GLY A 40 -1.82 5.41 0.04
N THR A 41 -3.10 5.78 -0.09
CA THR A 41 -4.19 4.83 -0.38
C THR A 41 -4.03 4.17 -1.75
N ILE A 42 -3.69 4.93 -2.80
CA ILE A 42 -3.42 4.38 -4.14
C ILE A 42 -2.23 3.41 -4.09
N LEU A 43 -1.16 3.75 -3.38
CA LEU A 43 -0.01 2.87 -3.21
C LEU A 43 -0.36 1.61 -2.39
N GLY A 44 -1.21 1.74 -1.37
CA GLY A 44 -1.81 0.61 -0.66
C GLY A 44 -2.57 -0.32 -1.61
N LEU A 45 -3.36 0.25 -2.53
CA LEU A 45 -4.09 -0.53 -3.55
C LEU A 45 -3.13 -1.25 -4.51
N VAL A 46 -2.11 -0.55 -5.03
CA VAL A 46 -1.13 -1.14 -5.95
C VAL A 46 -0.34 -2.26 -5.28
N THR A 47 0.07 -2.08 -4.03
CA THR A 47 0.81 -3.10 -3.27
C THR A 47 -0.03 -4.32 -2.98
N GLY A 48 -1.29 -4.12 -2.59
CA GLY A 48 -2.28 -5.19 -2.46
C GLY A 48 -2.49 -5.95 -3.76
N TRP A 49 -2.62 -5.24 -4.88
CA TRP A 49 -2.79 -5.84 -6.20
C TRP A 49 -1.57 -6.67 -6.63
N LEU A 50 -0.36 -6.18 -6.38
CA LEU A 50 0.87 -6.95 -6.62
C LEU A 50 0.92 -8.22 -5.76
N ALA A 51 0.55 -8.13 -4.48
CA ALA A 51 0.50 -9.30 -3.59
C ALA A 51 -0.55 -10.33 -4.05
N GLY A 52 -1.73 -9.88 -4.47
CA GLY A 52 -2.79 -10.76 -4.96
C GLY A 52 -2.51 -11.39 -6.34
N LYS A 53 -1.71 -10.72 -7.19
CA LYS A 53 -1.35 -11.23 -8.52
C LYS A 53 -0.44 -12.46 -8.43
N GLU A 54 0.39 -12.51 -7.40
CA GLU A 54 1.31 -13.61 -7.15
C GLU A 54 0.64 -14.82 -6.46
N MET A 55 -0.67 -14.72 -6.14
CA MET A 55 -1.45 -15.77 -5.49
C MET A 55 -2.64 -16.23 -6.37
N PRO A 56 -2.40 -16.70 -7.61
CA PRO A 56 -3.46 -17.15 -8.50
C PRO A 56 -4.22 -18.34 -7.88
N GLY A 57 -5.55 -18.27 -7.85
CA GLY A 57 -6.41 -19.35 -7.32
C GLY A 57 -6.58 -19.38 -5.80
N ALA A 58 -6.00 -18.44 -5.05
CA ALA A 58 -6.20 -18.34 -3.61
C ALA A 58 -7.65 -17.94 -3.25
N ALA A 59 -8.13 -18.42 -2.09
CA ALA A 59 -9.44 -18.04 -1.56
C ALA A 59 -9.54 -16.54 -1.28
N MET A 60 -10.73 -15.95 -1.48
CA MET A 60 -11.00 -14.51 -1.29
C MET A 60 -10.47 -13.99 0.05
N GLY A 61 -10.74 -14.70 1.14
CA GLY A 61 -10.30 -14.30 2.48
C GLY A 61 -8.77 -14.25 2.61
N LYS A 62 -8.06 -15.19 1.98
CA LYS A 62 -6.59 -15.24 2.00
C LYS A 62 -5.98 -14.11 1.15
N LEU A 63 -6.58 -13.77 0.01
CA LEU A 63 -6.19 -12.63 -0.82
C LEU A 63 -6.38 -11.30 -0.09
N ALA A 64 -7.57 -11.06 0.47
CA ALA A 64 -7.87 -9.84 1.22
C ALA A 64 -6.94 -9.66 2.41
N THR A 65 -6.67 -10.73 3.16
CA THR A 65 -5.79 -10.68 4.34
C THR A 65 -4.34 -10.37 3.93
N ASN A 66 -3.78 -11.09 2.96
CA ASN A 66 -2.40 -10.88 2.52
C ASN A 66 -2.21 -9.52 1.82
N GLY A 67 -3.18 -9.10 1.02
CA GLY A 67 -3.19 -7.78 0.40
C GLY A 67 -3.27 -6.65 1.41
N GLY A 68 -4.13 -6.80 2.43
CA GLY A 68 -4.27 -5.83 3.50
C GLY A 68 -3.00 -5.73 4.35
N ILE A 69 -2.38 -6.87 4.70
CA ILE A 69 -1.10 -6.87 5.43
C ILE A 69 0.01 -6.23 4.60
N ALA A 70 0.09 -6.52 3.30
CA ALA A 70 1.08 -5.92 2.41
C ALA A 70 0.87 -4.39 2.29
N GLY A 71 -0.37 -3.95 2.10
CA GLY A 71 -0.74 -2.54 2.02
C GLY A 71 -0.48 -1.79 3.33
N ALA A 72 -0.91 -2.35 4.47
CA ALA A 72 -0.67 -1.80 5.79
C ALA A 72 0.83 -1.73 6.14
N GLY A 73 1.56 -2.80 5.85
CA GLY A 73 3.00 -2.87 6.09
C GLY A 73 3.77 -1.83 5.29
N ALA A 74 3.43 -1.67 4.01
CA ALA A 74 3.96 -0.57 3.20
C ALA A 74 3.57 0.78 3.81
N GLY A 75 2.27 1.01 4.07
CA GLY A 75 1.65 2.23 4.59
C GLY A 75 2.27 2.79 5.87
N ILE A 76 2.46 1.88 6.83
CA ILE A 76 3.07 2.18 8.11
C ILE A 76 4.55 2.53 7.91
N LEU A 77 5.28 1.76 7.09
CA LEU A 77 6.69 2.05 6.83
C LEU A 77 6.88 3.41 6.14
N GLY A 78 6.09 3.74 5.13
CA GLY A 78 6.16 5.06 4.49
C GLY A 78 5.80 6.20 5.44
N SER A 79 4.75 6.02 6.23
CA SER A 79 4.35 7.03 7.22
C SER A 79 5.38 7.19 8.34
N LEU A 80 6.07 6.12 8.75
CA LEU A 80 7.19 6.16 9.71
C LEU A 80 8.36 6.97 9.16
N ILE A 81 8.68 6.81 7.87
CA ILE A 81 9.71 7.61 7.20
C ILE A 81 9.30 9.09 7.16
N SER A 82 8.04 9.41 6.82
CA SER A 82 7.51 10.78 6.88
C SER A 82 7.55 11.40 8.27
N THR A 83 7.25 10.62 9.32
CA THR A 83 7.31 11.12 10.70
C THR A 83 8.74 11.39 11.14
N ALA A 84 9.68 10.52 10.75
CA ALA A 84 11.11 10.72 11.01
C ALA A 84 11.67 11.96 10.29
N LEU A 85 11.14 12.28 9.10
CA LEU A 85 11.46 13.50 8.35
C LEU A 85 10.79 14.77 8.90
N GLY A 86 9.86 14.64 9.85
CA GLY A 86 9.14 15.75 10.47
C GLY A 86 7.95 16.28 9.66
N ASP A 87 7.57 15.61 8.57
CA ASP A 87 6.54 16.09 7.64
C ASP A 87 5.12 15.93 8.19
N VAL A 88 4.86 14.89 8.99
CA VAL A 88 3.48 14.50 9.35
C VAL A 88 3.40 14.11 10.83
N PRO A 89 2.35 14.51 11.58
CA PRO A 89 2.15 14.10 12.96
C PRO A 89 2.01 12.58 13.12
N VAL A 90 2.51 12.03 14.24
CA VAL A 90 2.44 10.61 14.60
C VAL A 90 1.01 10.06 14.57
N GLY A 91 0.00 10.90 14.82
CA GLY A 91 -1.42 10.53 14.72
C GLY A 91 -1.86 10.06 13.31
N ASN A 92 -1.18 10.51 12.26
CA ASN A 92 -1.52 10.12 10.89
C ASN A 92 -1.03 8.72 10.52
N LEU A 93 -0.15 8.10 11.33
CA LEU A 93 0.29 6.71 11.13
C LEU A 93 -0.88 5.73 11.18
N GLY A 94 -1.82 5.93 12.10
CA GLY A 94 -3.00 5.08 12.24
C GLY A 94 -3.94 5.21 11.05
N ILE A 95 -4.14 6.43 10.56
CA ILE A 95 -5.00 6.72 9.40
C ILE A 95 -4.36 6.19 8.12
N ALA A 96 -3.06 6.41 7.93
CA ALA A 96 -2.32 5.91 6.78
C ALA A 96 -2.25 4.38 6.79
N GLY A 97 -1.92 3.75 7.92
CA GLY A 97 -1.92 2.30 8.08
C GLY A 97 -3.30 1.70 7.83
N GLY A 98 -4.36 2.28 8.39
CA GLY A 98 -5.74 1.82 8.20
C GLY A 98 -6.25 1.97 6.77
N SER A 99 -6.02 3.12 6.14
CA SER A 99 -6.44 3.37 4.76
C SER A 99 -5.68 2.50 3.75
N THR A 100 -4.38 2.34 3.92
CA THR A 100 -3.56 1.45 3.08
C THR A 100 -3.84 -0.03 3.33
N LEU A 101 -4.26 -0.43 4.53
CA LEU A 101 -4.75 -1.78 4.83
C LEU A 101 -5.99 -2.09 4.00
N VAL A 102 -7.01 -1.22 4.06
CA VAL A 102 -8.26 -1.41 3.32
C VAL A 102 -7.99 -1.36 1.81
N ALA A 103 -7.19 -0.41 1.37
CA ALA A 103 -6.81 -0.30 -0.03
C ALA A 103 -6.03 -1.53 -0.52
N GLY A 104 -5.11 -2.06 0.29
CA GLY A 104 -4.36 -3.28 -0.02
C GLY A 104 -5.24 -4.52 -0.09
N ALA A 105 -6.22 -4.63 0.81
CA ALA A 105 -7.20 -5.72 0.74
C ALA A 105 -8.03 -5.63 -0.55
N ILE A 106 -8.49 -4.43 -0.93
CA ILE A 106 -9.23 -4.17 -2.18
C ILE A 106 -8.36 -4.49 -3.39
N GLY A 107 -7.11 -4.01 -3.41
CA GLY A 107 -6.14 -4.26 -4.46
C GLY A 107 -5.93 -5.74 -4.72
N ALA A 108 -5.77 -6.54 -3.67
CA ALA A 108 -5.62 -7.98 -3.78
C ALA A 108 -6.91 -8.69 -4.24
N LEU A 109 -8.09 -8.20 -3.87
CA LEU A 109 -9.35 -8.76 -4.35
C LEU A 109 -9.59 -8.48 -5.84
N LEU A 110 -9.14 -7.32 -6.34
CA LEU A 110 -9.26 -6.95 -7.76
C LEU A 110 -8.51 -7.93 -8.69
N THR A 111 -7.46 -8.59 -8.20
CA THR A 111 -6.71 -9.59 -9.01
C THR A 111 -7.57 -10.80 -9.32
N GLN A 112 -8.52 -11.13 -8.45
CA GLN A 112 -9.42 -12.26 -8.65
C GLN A 112 -10.50 -11.97 -9.69
N VAL A 113 -10.99 -10.72 -9.72
CA VAL A 113 -11.96 -10.25 -10.72
C VAL A 113 -11.31 -10.13 -12.10
N MET A 114 -10.08 -9.60 -12.16
CA MET A 114 -9.31 -9.50 -13.41
C MET A 114 -8.77 -10.85 -13.89
N GLY A 115 -8.36 -11.73 -12.98
CA GLY A 115 -7.90 -13.08 -13.29
C GLY A 115 -9.01 -13.94 -13.91
N LYS A 116 -10.26 -13.77 -13.49
CA LYS A 116 -11.43 -14.40 -14.11
C LYS A 116 -11.74 -13.92 -15.53
N LYS A 117 -11.26 -12.74 -15.94
CA LYS A 117 -11.52 -12.17 -17.28
C LYS A 117 -10.50 -12.65 -18.32
N SER A 118 -9.46 -13.38 -17.90
CA SER A 118 -8.38 -13.88 -18.77
C SER A 118 -8.38 -15.42 -18.91
N ALA A 119 -9.43 -16.09 -18.45
CA ALA A 119 -9.67 -17.53 -18.62
C ALA A 119 -10.95 -17.73 -19.44
#